data_AF-R8VU48-F1
#
_entry.id   AF-R8VU48-F1
#
_cell.length_a   1.000
_cell.length_b   1.000
_cell.length_c   1.000
_cell.angle_alpha   90.00
_cell.angle_beta   90.00
_cell.angle_gamma   90.00
#
_symmetry.space_group_name_H-M   'P 1'
#
loop_
_entity.id
_entity.type
_entity.pdbx_description
1 polymer ?
#
loop_
_entity_poly.entity_id
_entity_poly.type
_entity_poly.pdbx_seq_one_letter_code
_entity_poly.pdbx_strand_id
1 'polypeptide(L)'
;MRSIIPLSPEDKQPFWVETEQGVFAAALLYYFQCGLSFSESVSMIVSESISALTSTLRASSDIRIRALLGEISEMKAETVAAVDRGLRNHLILFAIDPQISHALRGKRESAPCFTWEDLQKYQIFLRIPAHKVEQWSGAINLMYAQFFRYLERRPERYTPESAAHPQLLLLMDEFARFGKLDNMTAALSTLRSKKVNICLFVQSIQILRLGRSPHHLR
;
A
#
# COMPACT_ATOMS: atom_id res chain seq x y z
N MET A 1 -1.54 -0.45 6.16
CA MET A 1 -2.06 0.91 6.39
C MET A 1 -1.10 1.96 5.87
N ARG A 2 0.16 2.02 6.34
CA ARG A 2 1.17 3.00 5.88
C ARG A 2 1.44 3.09 4.37
N SER A 3 1.22 2.01 3.61
CA SER A 3 1.37 2.03 2.14
C SER A 3 0.19 2.69 1.40
N ILE A 4 -0.96 2.84 2.06
CA ILE A 4 -2.20 3.40 1.49
C ILE A 4 -2.44 4.81 2.08
N ILE A 5 -2.22 4.96 3.38
CA ILE A 5 -2.29 6.21 4.12
C ILE A 5 -0.89 6.47 4.70
N PRO A 6 0.03 7.09 3.95
CA PRO A 6 1.41 7.28 4.37
C PRO A 6 1.52 8.33 5.47
N LEU A 7 2.42 8.09 6.42
CA LEU A 7 2.83 9.09 7.42
C LEU A 7 4.03 9.84 6.86
N SER A 8 3.91 11.14 6.64
CA SER A 8 5.09 11.94 6.29
C SER A 8 5.98 12.09 7.53
N PRO A 9 7.31 11.89 7.42
CA PRO A 9 8.24 12.21 8.52
C PRO A 9 8.19 13.68 8.94
N GLU A 10 7.71 14.57 8.06
CA GLU A 10 7.57 16.01 8.30
C GLU A 10 6.16 16.42 8.79
N ASP A 11 5.24 15.46 8.96
CA ASP A 11 3.88 15.77 9.40
C ASP A 11 3.88 16.30 10.83
N LYS A 12 3.48 17.57 10.97
CA LYS A 12 3.39 18.27 12.25
C LYS A 12 2.25 17.76 13.14
N GLN A 13 1.35 16.92 12.60
CA GLN A 13 0.18 16.39 13.30
C GLN A 13 -0.07 14.91 12.92
N PRO A 14 0.77 13.97 13.39
CA PRO A 14 0.64 12.54 13.06
C PRO A 14 -0.71 11.95 13.52
N PHE A 15 -1.33 12.58 14.53
CA PHE A 15 -2.62 12.21 15.09
C PHE A 15 -3.70 11.93 14.03
N TRP A 16 -3.86 12.81 13.03
CA TRP A 16 -4.92 12.65 12.03
C TRP A 16 -4.71 11.41 11.19
N VAL A 17 -3.50 11.27 10.65
CA VAL A 17 -3.11 10.15 9.80
C VAL A 17 -3.15 8.82 10.56
N GLU A 18 -2.69 8.80 11.82
CA GLU A 18 -2.78 7.62 12.68
C GLU A 18 -4.23 7.22 12.97
N THR A 19 -5.10 8.21 13.18
CA THR A 19 -6.53 7.98 13.37
C THR A 19 -7.18 7.42 12.10
N GLU A 20 -6.88 8.00 10.93
CA GLU A 20 -7.33 7.48 9.63
C GLU A 20 -6.87 6.03 9.41
N GLN A 21 -5.61 5.73 9.74
CA GLN A 21 -5.06 4.37 9.68
C GLN A 21 -5.77 3.41 10.64
N GLY A 22 -6.10 3.86 11.85
CA GLY A 22 -6.83 3.08 12.86
C GLY A 22 -8.24 2.73 12.39
N VAL A 23 -9.00 3.72 11.94
CA VAL A 23 -10.35 3.53 11.38
C VAL A 23 -10.29 2.58 10.18
N PHE A 24 -9.36 2.81 9.26
CA PHE A 24 -9.22 1.96 8.07
C PHE A 24 -8.87 0.51 8.42
N ALA A 25 -7.98 0.30 9.38
CA ALA A 25 -7.61 -1.04 9.85
C ALA A 25 -8.77 -1.75 10.54
N ALA A 26 -9.51 -1.05 11.41
CA ALA A 26 -10.69 -1.59 12.08
C ALA A 26 -11.77 -1.99 11.06
N ALA A 27 -12.04 -1.12 10.08
CA ALA A 27 -13.01 -1.37 9.02
C ALA A 27 -12.63 -2.57 8.16
N LEU A 28 -11.37 -2.65 7.70
CA LEU A 28 -10.90 -3.81 6.93
C LEU A 28 -11.00 -5.11 7.72
N LEU A 29 -10.63 -5.11 9.00
CA LEU A 29 -10.74 -6.30 9.84
C LEU A 29 -12.20 -6.75 9.97
N TYR A 30 -13.12 -5.80 10.20
CA TYR A 30 -14.55 -6.07 10.28
C TYR A 30 -15.10 -6.66 8.98
N TYR A 31 -14.90 -5.98 7.84
CA TYR A 31 -15.46 -6.43 6.57
C TYR A 31 -14.83 -7.75 6.08
N PHE A 32 -13.56 -8.02 6.40
CA PHE A 32 -12.97 -9.33 6.14
C PHE A 32 -13.63 -10.46 6.96
N GLN A 33 -14.05 -10.18 8.20
CA GLN A 33 -14.82 -11.13 9.01
C GLN A 33 -16.23 -11.34 8.44
N CYS A 34 -16.82 -10.31 7.83
CA CYS A 34 -18.06 -10.40 7.06
C CYS A 34 -17.90 -11.09 5.69
N GLY A 35 -16.68 -11.49 5.32
CA GLY A 35 -16.41 -12.24 4.09
C GLY A 35 -16.07 -11.40 2.86
N LEU A 36 -16.05 -10.06 2.98
CA LEU A 36 -15.74 -9.17 1.85
C LEU A 36 -14.27 -9.31 1.42
N SER A 37 -13.99 -8.93 0.18
CA SER A 37 -12.64 -8.74 -0.36
C SER A 37 -12.09 -7.34 -0.02
N PHE A 38 -10.84 -7.05 -0.41
CA PHE A 38 -10.27 -5.72 -0.22
C PHE A 38 -11.01 -4.65 -1.02
N SER A 39 -11.26 -4.87 -2.31
CA SER A 39 -11.98 -3.93 -3.19
C SER A 39 -13.41 -3.69 -2.68
N GLU A 40 -14.11 -4.76 -2.26
CA GLU A 40 -15.44 -4.66 -1.66
C GLU A 40 -15.40 -3.86 -0.36
N SER A 41 -14.45 -4.15 0.53
CA SER A 41 -14.31 -3.44 1.80
C SER A 41 -14.03 -1.95 1.60
N VAL A 42 -13.12 -1.59 0.69
CA VAL A 42 -12.82 -0.18 0.39
C VAL A 42 -14.04 0.53 -0.22
N SER A 43 -14.78 -0.15 -1.09
CA SER A 43 -16.02 0.39 -1.66
C SER A 43 -17.08 0.65 -0.60
N MET A 44 -17.24 -0.26 0.38
CA MET A 44 -18.15 -0.07 1.51
C MET A 44 -17.73 1.13 2.38
N ILE A 45 -16.44 1.23 2.73
CA ILE A 45 -15.90 2.31 3.56
C ILE A 45 -16.15 3.68 2.92
N VAL A 46 -15.98 3.80 1.61
CA VAL A 46 -16.20 5.05 0.89
C VAL A 46 -17.69 5.36 0.69
N SER A 47 -18.56 4.34 0.66
CA SER A 47 -20.00 4.52 0.44
C SER A 47 -20.77 4.94 1.69
N GLU A 48 -20.27 4.59 2.88
CA GLU A 48 -20.91 4.90 4.16
C GLU A 48 -20.33 6.17 4.80
N SER A 49 -21.13 6.89 5.60
CA SER A 49 -20.60 7.98 6.42
C SER A 49 -19.67 7.45 7.53
N ILE A 50 -18.64 8.20 7.90
CA ILE A 50 -17.73 7.83 9.00
C ILE A 50 -18.48 7.56 10.31
N SER A 51 -19.57 8.29 10.58
CA SER A 51 -20.36 8.15 11.82
C SER A 51 -21.12 6.82 11.86
N ALA A 52 -21.68 6.39 10.72
CA ALA A 52 -22.31 5.09 10.58
C ALA A 52 -21.26 3.97 10.72
N LEU A 53 -20.14 4.10 10.01
CA LEU A 53 -19.05 3.12 10.05
C LEU A 53 -18.51 2.94 11.48
N THR A 54 -18.14 4.03 12.15
CA THR A 54 -17.59 3.99 13.52
C THR A 54 -18.58 3.41 14.53
N SER A 55 -19.87 3.68 14.37
CA SER A 55 -20.93 3.09 15.20
C SER A 55 -21.02 1.57 15.01
N THR A 56 -21.00 1.11 13.76
CA THR A 56 -20.97 -0.33 13.42
C THR A 56 -19.73 -1.02 14.01
N LEU A 57 -18.55 -0.41 13.86
CA LEU A 57 -17.29 -0.96 14.36
C LEU A 57 -17.23 -1.01 15.89
N ARG A 58 -17.80 0.00 16.57
CA ARG A 58 -17.88 0.04 18.04
C ARG A 58 -18.81 -1.03 18.61
N ALA A 59 -19.88 -1.35 17.90
CA ALA A 59 -20.82 -2.42 18.27
C ALA A 59 -20.26 -3.82 17.99
N SER A 60 -19.13 -3.95 17.29
CA SER A 60 -18.49 -5.25 17.05
C SER A 60 -18.10 -5.93 18.38
N SER A 61 -18.32 -7.25 18.47
CA SER A 61 -17.90 -8.06 19.62
C SER A 61 -16.38 -8.29 19.64
N ASP A 62 -15.67 -8.10 18.52
CA ASP A 62 -14.22 -8.28 18.44
C ASP A 62 -13.46 -7.12 19.11
N ILE A 63 -12.73 -7.44 20.17
CA ILE A 63 -11.90 -6.48 20.91
C ILE A 63 -10.82 -5.84 20.04
N ARG A 64 -10.32 -6.54 19.01
CA ARG A 64 -9.28 -6.02 18.11
C ARG A 64 -9.82 -4.90 17.24
N ILE A 65 -11.06 -5.03 16.77
CA ILE A 65 -11.73 -3.99 15.96
C ILE A 65 -11.91 -2.73 16.81
N ARG A 66 -12.41 -2.88 18.03
CA ARG A 66 -12.60 -1.74 18.95
C ARG A 66 -11.27 -1.10 19.35
N ALA A 67 -10.22 -1.90 19.59
CA ALA A 67 -8.90 -1.39 19.92
C ALA A 67 -8.24 -0.62 18.76
N LEU A 68 -8.42 -1.09 17.52
CA LEU A 68 -7.93 -0.39 16.32
C LEU A 68 -8.72 0.90 16.04
N LEU A 69 -10.03 0.89 16.29
CA LEU A 69 -10.90 2.05 16.10
C LEU A 69 -10.53 3.20 17.06
N GLY A 70 -10.12 2.87 18.28
CA GLY A 70 -9.85 3.84 19.32
C GLY A 70 -11.10 4.64 19.72
N GLU A 71 -10.89 5.90 20.12
CA GLU A 71 -11.93 6.76 20.68
C GLU A 71 -12.53 7.75 19.66
N ILE A 72 -12.34 7.52 18.36
CA ILE A 72 -12.79 8.45 17.29
C ILE A 72 -14.28 8.81 17.40
N SER A 73 -15.13 7.87 17.81
CA SER A 73 -16.57 8.10 17.97
C SER A 73 -16.93 9.05 19.11
N GLU A 74 -16.01 9.29 20.05
CA GLU A 74 -16.18 10.19 21.19
C GLU A 74 -15.59 11.58 20.93
N MET A 75 -14.94 11.76 19.79
CA MET A 75 -14.36 13.03 19.41
C MET A 75 -15.42 14.01 18.91
N LYS A 76 -15.05 15.29 18.87
CA LYS A 76 -15.90 16.37 18.35
C LYS A 76 -16.27 16.12 16.88
N ALA A 77 -17.46 16.55 16.47
CA ALA A 77 -17.96 16.34 15.12
C ALA A 77 -17.03 16.89 14.04
N GLU A 78 -16.36 18.03 14.30
CA GLU A 78 -15.39 18.63 13.37
C GLU A 78 -14.16 17.74 13.17
N THR A 79 -13.68 17.11 14.25
CA THR A 79 -12.56 16.16 14.21
C THR A 79 -12.94 14.92 13.40
N VAL A 80 -14.14 14.37 13.65
CA VAL A 80 -14.66 13.21 12.92
C VAL A 80 -14.81 13.52 11.43
N ALA A 81 -15.30 14.72 11.07
CA ALA A 81 -15.43 15.15 9.69
C ALA A 81 -14.07 15.36 8.99
N ALA A 82 -13.06 15.85 9.72
CA ALA A 82 -11.70 15.97 9.19
C ALA A 82 -11.08 14.60 8.86
N VAL A 83 -11.24 13.63 9.78
CA VAL A 83 -10.80 12.23 9.56
C VAL A 83 -11.55 11.59 8.40
N ASP A 84 -12.87 11.80 8.27
CA ASP A 84 -13.64 11.29 7.12
C ASP A 84 -13.10 11.81 5.80
N ARG A 85 -12.88 13.12 5.70
CA ARG A 85 -12.32 13.74 4.50
C ARG A 85 -10.94 13.20 4.17
N GLY A 86 -10.06 13.11 5.16
CA GLY A 86 -8.71 12.56 4.99
C GLY A 86 -8.73 11.10 4.54
N LEU A 87 -9.50 10.25 5.22
CA LEU A 87 -9.67 8.85 4.86
C LEU A 87 -10.20 8.69 3.42
N ARG A 88 -11.24 9.46 3.06
CA ARG A 88 -11.81 9.43 1.70
C ARG A 88 -10.81 9.87 0.64
N ASN A 89 -10.01 10.91 0.90
CA ASN A 89 -8.97 11.36 -0.04
C ASN A 89 -7.97 10.25 -0.37
N HIS A 90 -7.62 9.41 0.61
CA HIS A 90 -6.73 8.27 0.40
C HIS A 90 -7.41 7.08 -0.31
N LEU A 91 -8.70 6.84 -0.04
CA LEU A 91 -9.40 5.64 -0.49
C LEU A 91 -10.18 5.80 -1.81
N ILE A 92 -10.54 7.03 -2.20
CA ILE A 92 -11.41 7.29 -3.36
C ILE A 92 -10.83 6.69 -4.66
N LEU A 93 -9.50 6.75 -4.82
CA LEU A 93 -8.80 6.16 -5.96
C LEU A 93 -9.08 4.66 -6.07
N PHE A 94 -9.03 3.96 -4.94
CA PHE A 94 -9.18 2.51 -4.88
C PHE A 94 -10.63 2.04 -5.07
N ALA A 95 -11.60 2.89 -4.72
CA ALA A 95 -13.02 2.59 -4.87
C ALA A 95 -13.55 2.94 -6.27
N ILE A 96 -13.19 4.12 -6.79
CA ILE A 96 -13.89 4.74 -7.93
C ILE A 96 -13.15 4.55 -9.26
N ASP A 97 -11.81 4.50 -9.28
CA ASP A 97 -11.09 4.30 -10.54
C ASP A 97 -11.31 2.85 -11.03
N PRO A 98 -11.95 2.64 -12.20
CA PRO A 98 -12.33 1.29 -12.63
C PRO A 98 -11.12 0.38 -12.86
N GLN A 99 -9.97 0.94 -13.26
CA GLN A 99 -8.77 0.15 -13.55
C GLN A 99 -8.10 -0.27 -12.24
N ILE A 100 -7.98 0.64 -11.27
CA ILE A 100 -7.40 0.32 -9.96
C ILE A 100 -8.32 -0.60 -9.16
N SER A 101 -9.60 -0.28 -9.08
CA SER A 101 -10.59 -1.10 -8.36
C SER A 101 -10.63 -2.52 -8.94
N HIS A 102 -10.67 -2.66 -10.27
CA HIS A 102 -10.63 -3.97 -10.92
C HIS A 102 -9.31 -4.72 -10.68
N ALA A 103 -8.16 -4.04 -10.73
CA ALA A 103 -6.85 -4.66 -10.53
C ALA A 103 -6.65 -5.23 -9.11
N LEU A 104 -7.44 -4.78 -8.13
CA LEU A 104 -7.38 -5.24 -6.74
C LEU A 104 -8.43 -6.30 -6.40
N ARG A 105 -9.25 -6.70 -7.38
CA ARG A 105 -10.17 -7.82 -7.23
C ARG A 105 -9.42 -9.14 -7.20
N GLY A 106 -9.93 -10.07 -6.40
CA GLY A 106 -9.31 -11.38 -6.23
C GLY A 106 -10.20 -12.55 -6.64
N LYS A 107 -9.73 -13.77 -6.34
CA LYS A 107 -10.48 -15.02 -6.55
C LYS A 107 -11.89 -15.00 -5.94
N ARG A 108 -12.07 -14.32 -4.80
CA ARG A 108 -13.38 -14.18 -4.12
C ARG A 108 -14.43 -13.51 -5.02
N GLU A 109 -14.00 -12.55 -5.83
CA GLU A 109 -14.85 -11.82 -6.77
C GLU A 109 -14.82 -12.45 -8.17
N SER A 110 -14.32 -13.69 -8.29
CA SER A 110 -14.15 -14.41 -9.56
C SER A 110 -13.34 -13.63 -10.60
N ALA A 111 -12.43 -12.75 -10.16
CA ALA A 111 -11.57 -11.97 -11.03
C ALA A 111 -10.25 -12.70 -11.29
N PRO A 112 -9.71 -12.63 -12.52
CA PRO A 112 -8.34 -13.04 -12.79
C PRO A 112 -7.37 -12.22 -11.93
N CYS A 113 -6.54 -12.90 -11.14
CA CYS A 113 -5.55 -12.27 -10.28
C CYS A 113 -4.29 -13.14 -10.22
N PHE A 114 -3.18 -12.53 -9.81
CA PHE A 114 -1.92 -13.23 -9.54
C PHE A 114 -1.45 -12.91 -8.12
N THR A 115 -0.58 -13.74 -7.57
CA THR A 115 0.14 -13.47 -6.32
C THR A 115 1.63 -13.35 -6.62
N TRP A 116 2.41 -12.73 -5.73
CA TRP A 116 3.85 -12.64 -5.95
C TRP A 116 4.56 -14.01 -5.98
N GLU A 117 3.91 -15.09 -5.53
CA GLU A 117 4.40 -16.46 -5.65
C GLU A 117 4.45 -16.92 -7.12
N ASP A 118 3.60 -16.36 -7.98
CA ASP A 118 3.57 -16.65 -9.42
C ASP A 118 4.89 -16.27 -10.12
N LEU A 119 5.71 -15.40 -9.52
CA LEU A 119 7.07 -15.08 -9.99
C LEU A 119 8.03 -16.29 -10.02
N GLN A 120 7.68 -17.40 -9.36
CA GLN A 120 8.45 -18.63 -9.46
C GLN A 120 8.27 -19.33 -10.82
N LYS A 121 7.17 -19.04 -11.53
CA LYS A 121 6.76 -19.75 -12.76
C LYS A 121 6.59 -18.82 -13.95
N TYR A 122 6.28 -17.55 -13.71
CA TYR A 122 5.90 -16.59 -14.73
C TYR A 122 6.77 -15.33 -14.71
N GLN A 123 6.89 -14.71 -15.88
CA GLN A 123 7.40 -13.36 -16.03
C GLN A 123 6.22 -12.38 -15.97
N ILE A 124 6.34 -11.34 -15.15
CA ILE A 124 5.26 -10.39 -14.91
C ILE A 124 5.64 -9.05 -15.55
N PHE A 125 4.79 -8.58 -16.45
CA PHE A 125 4.92 -7.28 -17.11
C PHE A 125 3.83 -6.35 -16.60
N LEU A 126 4.25 -5.28 -15.93
CA LEU A 126 3.34 -4.25 -15.42
C LEU A 126 3.38 -3.04 -16.34
N ARG A 127 2.26 -2.78 -17.02
CA ARG A 127 2.10 -1.63 -17.91
C ARG A 127 1.30 -0.54 -17.22
N ILE A 128 1.95 0.55 -16.88
CA ILE A 128 1.32 1.74 -16.29
C ILE A 128 1.37 2.86 -17.34
N PRO A 129 0.23 3.46 -17.73
CA PRO A 129 0.25 4.60 -18.64
C PRO A 129 1.02 5.76 -18.02
N ALA A 130 1.95 6.37 -18.77
CA ALA A 130 2.84 7.42 -18.25
C ALA A 130 2.09 8.61 -17.62
N HIS A 131 0.92 8.98 -18.16
CA HIS A 131 0.08 10.06 -17.65
C HIS A 131 -0.70 9.69 -16.38
N LYS A 132 -0.76 8.41 -16.00
CA LYS A 132 -1.45 7.91 -14.80
C LYS A 132 -0.55 7.70 -13.60
N VAL A 133 0.78 7.71 -13.78
CA VAL A 133 1.74 7.40 -12.71
C VAL A 133 1.54 8.25 -11.46
N GLU A 134 1.28 9.55 -11.60
CA GLU A 134 1.04 10.44 -10.46
C GLU A 134 -0.33 10.20 -9.82
N GLN A 135 -1.38 10.12 -10.66
CA GLN A 135 -2.75 9.84 -10.21
C GLN A 135 -2.86 8.50 -9.46
N TRP A 136 -2.12 7.48 -9.91
CA TRP A 136 -2.15 6.13 -9.35
C TRP A 136 -1.04 5.88 -8.33
N SER A 137 -0.32 6.92 -7.90
CA SER A 137 0.82 6.79 -6.99
C SER A 137 0.49 5.99 -5.73
N GLY A 138 -0.69 6.18 -5.12
CA GLY A 138 -1.13 5.39 -3.96
C GLY A 138 -1.24 3.88 -4.25
N ALA A 139 -1.85 3.50 -5.37
CA ALA A 139 -1.99 2.10 -5.76
C ALA A 139 -0.64 1.46 -6.16
N ILE A 140 0.19 2.23 -6.86
CA ILE A 140 1.54 1.82 -7.24
C ILE A 140 2.41 1.61 -6.00
N ASN A 141 2.33 2.51 -5.03
CA ASN A 141 3.04 2.41 -3.76
C ASN A 141 2.59 1.19 -2.95
N LEU A 142 1.28 0.92 -2.91
CA LEU A 142 0.75 -0.30 -2.30
C LEU A 142 1.32 -1.56 -2.96
N MET A 143 1.31 -1.62 -4.28
CA MET A 143 1.83 -2.76 -5.05
C MET A 143 3.32 -2.99 -4.78
N TYR A 144 4.16 -1.96 -4.89
CA TYR A 144 5.59 -2.06 -4.61
C TYR A 144 5.88 -2.41 -3.16
N ALA A 145 5.15 -1.84 -2.19
CA ALA A 145 5.33 -2.17 -0.79
C ALA A 145 4.96 -3.63 -0.48
N GLN A 146 3.98 -4.21 -1.17
CA GLN A 146 3.70 -5.64 -1.07
C GLN A 146 4.79 -6.49 -1.74
N PHE A 147 5.23 -6.07 -2.92
CA PHE A 147 6.27 -6.75 -3.68
C PHE A 147 7.60 -6.81 -2.91
N PHE A 148 8.09 -5.68 -2.40
CA PHE A 148 9.35 -5.65 -1.64
C PHE A 148 9.27 -6.48 -0.36
N ARG A 149 8.16 -6.41 0.40
CA ARG A 149 7.96 -7.28 1.57
C ARG A 149 7.96 -8.76 1.22
N TYR A 150 7.39 -9.12 0.06
CA TYR A 150 7.47 -10.50 -0.43
C TYR A 150 8.91 -10.90 -0.75
N LEU A 151 9.68 -10.03 -1.40
CA LEU A 151 11.08 -10.31 -1.73
C LEU A 151 11.98 -10.40 -0.47
N GLU A 152 11.75 -9.56 0.53
CA GLU A 152 12.47 -9.58 1.82
C GLU A 152 12.30 -10.90 2.57
N ARG A 153 11.12 -11.55 2.42
CA ARG A 153 10.80 -12.84 3.04
C ARG A 153 11.42 -14.03 2.31
N ARG A 154 12.03 -13.84 1.14
CA ARG A 154 12.72 -14.95 0.44
C ARG A 154 13.88 -15.47 1.30
N PRO A 155 14.26 -16.75 1.15
CA PRO A 155 15.46 -17.29 1.79
C PRO A 155 16.72 -16.58 1.27
N GLU A 156 17.79 -16.60 2.06
CA GLU A 156 19.07 -16.04 1.63
C GLU A 156 19.72 -16.93 0.56
N ARG A 157 20.47 -16.30 -0.35
CA ARG A 157 21.02 -16.92 -1.56
C ARG A 157 21.85 -18.19 -1.31
N TYR A 158 22.46 -18.32 -0.15
CA TYR A 158 23.35 -19.43 0.18
C TYR A 158 22.71 -20.45 1.13
N THR A 159 21.38 -20.42 1.30
CA THR A 159 20.67 -21.44 2.08
C THR A 159 20.05 -22.51 1.17
N PRO A 160 19.84 -23.73 1.66
CA PRO A 160 19.20 -24.81 0.89
C PRO A 160 17.82 -24.44 0.36
N GLU A 161 17.05 -23.67 1.13
CA GLU A 161 15.69 -23.23 0.76
C GLU A 161 15.70 -22.30 -0.45
N SER A 162 16.82 -21.63 -0.74
CA SER A 162 16.97 -20.74 -1.90
C SER A 162 16.99 -21.46 -3.25
N ALA A 163 17.16 -22.78 -3.25
CA ALA A 163 17.09 -23.60 -4.46
C ALA A 163 15.69 -23.53 -5.10
N ALA A 164 14.63 -23.42 -4.28
CA ALA A 164 13.25 -23.29 -4.74
C ALA A 164 12.92 -21.90 -5.32
N HIS A 165 13.82 -20.92 -5.17
CA HIS A 165 13.61 -19.56 -5.63
C HIS A 165 14.55 -19.23 -6.81
N PRO A 166 14.01 -19.02 -8.02
CA PRO A 166 14.82 -18.63 -9.16
C PRO A 166 15.42 -17.22 -8.96
N GLN A 167 16.51 -16.94 -9.69
CA GLN A 167 17.05 -15.59 -9.79
C GLN A 167 15.98 -14.65 -10.36
N LEU A 168 15.70 -13.55 -9.68
CA LEU A 168 14.74 -12.55 -10.13
C LEU A 168 15.47 -11.34 -10.71
N LEU A 169 15.07 -10.89 -11.88
CA LEU A 169 15.48 -9.62 -12.46
C LEU A 169 14.30 -8.65 -12.44
N LEU A 170 14.42 -7.58 -11.67
CA LEU A 170 13.46 -6.48 -11.63
C LEU A 170 13.93 -5.37 -12.57
N LEU A 171 13.12 -5.07 -13.58
CA LEU A 171 13.35 -3.96 -14.50
C LEU A 171 12.39 -2.83 -14.14
N MET A 172 12.92 -1.64 -13.83
CA MET A 172 12.12 -0.48 -13.48
C MET A 172 12.44 0.67 -14.43
N ASP A 173 11.50 0.97 -15.32
CA ASP A 173 11.50 2.21 -16.09
C ASP A 173 10.99 3.37 -15.23
N GLU A 174 11.39 4.61 -15.54
CA GLU A 174 10.90 5.83 -14.87
C GLU A 174 11.04 5.81 -13.33
N PHE A 175 12.08 5.14 -12.82
CA PHE A 175 12.30 4.92 -11.38
C PHE A 175 12.13 6.18 -10.53
N ALA A 176 12.61 7.31 -11.04
CA ALA A 176 12.58 8.57 -10.30
C ALA A 176 11.18 9.15 -10.12
N ARG A 177 10.22 8.81 -10.98
CA ARG A 177 8.80 9.18 -10.78
C ARG A 177 8.19 8.39 -9.62
N PHE A 178 8.80 7.26 -9.25
CA PHE A 178 8.47 6.47 -8.06
C PHE A 178 9.30 6.84 -6.82
N GLY A 179 10.09 7.93 -6.87
CA GLY A 179 11.05 8.33 -5.82
C GLY A 179 10.46 8.64 -4.44
N LYS A 180 9.13 8.62 -4.28
CA LYS A 180 8.42 8.74 -2.99
C LYS A 180 8.16 7.39 -2.31
N LEU A 181 8.67 6.28 -2.85
CA LEU A 181 8.58 4.98 -2.18
C LEU A 181 9.50 4.98 -0.94
N ASP A 182 8.92 5.25 0.23
CA ASP A 182 9.59 5.10 1.51
C ASP A 182 10.21 3.69 1.63
N ASN A 183 11.44 3.63 2.17
CA ASN A 183 12.23 2.41 2.37
C ASN A 183 12.79 1.72 1.11
N MET A 184 12.58 2.28 -0.08
CA MET A 184 13.12 1.66 -1.31
C MET A 184 14.65 1.55 -1.28
N THR A 185 15.38 2.56 -0.81
CA THR A 185 16.85 2.49 -0.72
C THR A 185 17.34 1.35 0.20
N ALA A 186 16.62 1.08 1.30
CA ALA A 186 16.93 -0.02 2.21
C ALA A 186 16.53 -1.38 1.64
N ALA A 187 15.41 -1.46 0.90
CA ALA A 187 15.04 -2.66 0.16
C ALA A 187 16.08 -2.98 -0.93
N LEU A 188 16.51 -1.98 -1.71
CA LEU A 188 17.52 -2.15 -2.75
C LEU A 188 18.86 -2.71 -2.21
N SER A 189 19.27 -2.33 -1.00
CA SER A 189 20.51 -2.83 -0.39
C SER A 189 20.41 -4.25 0.15
N THR A 190 19.25 -4.64 0.67
CA THR A 190 19.04 -5.95 1.31
C THR A 190 18.67 -7.05 0.32
N LEU A 191 18.01 -6.72 -0.79
CA LEU A 191 17.50 -7.72 -1.74
C LEU A 191 18.58 -8.46 -2.54
N ARG A 192 19.82 -7.96 -2.54
CA ARG A 192 20.96 -8.65 -3.16
C ARG A 192 21.19 -10.04 -2.54
N SER A 193 21.04 -10.18 -1.23
CA SER A 193 21.19 -11.47 -0.54
C SER A 193 20.01 -12.41 -0.82
N LYS A 194 18.94 -11.95 -1.48
CA LYS A 194 17.69 -12.68 -1.76
C LYS A 194 17.57 -13.14 -3.23
N LYS A 195 18.68 -13.20 -3.98
CA LYS A 195 18.73 -13.55 -5.42
C LYS A 195 17.90 -12.60 -6.30
N VAL A 196 17.87 -11.32 -5.95
CA VAL A 196 17.21 -10.28 -6.74
C VAL A 196 18.26 -9.35 -7.36
N ASN A 197 18.21 -9.20 -8.68
CA ASN A 197 18.93 -8.17 -9.42
C ASN A 197 17.95 -7.07 -9.81
N ILE A 198 18.38 -5.81 -9.72
CA ILE A 198 17.53 -4.65 -10.01
C ILE A 198 18.23 -3.81 -11.07
N CYS A 199 17.52 -3.54 -12.16
CA CYS A 199 17.97 -2.70 -13.25
C CYS A 199 17.03 -1.49 -13.34
N LEU A 200 17.59 -0.31 -13.11
CA LEU A 200 16.87 0.96 -13.14
C LEU A 200 17.17 1.67 -14.45
N PHE A 201 16.14 1.99 -15.22
CA PHE A 201 16.25 2.83 -16.40
C PHE A 201 15.90 4.26 -16.02
N VAL A 202 16.80 5.18 -16.32
CA VAL A 202 16.66 6.60 -16.00
C VAL A 202 17.06 7.44 -17.19
N GLN A 203 16.31 8.52 -17.44
CA GLN A 203 16.59 9.44 -18.54
C GLN A 203 17.85 10.30 -18.29
N SER A 204 18.16 10.58 -17.02
CA SER A 204 19.35 11.33 -16.61
C SER A 204 19.72 11.06 -15.15
N ILE A 205 21.02 11.13 -14.84
CA ILE A 205 21.54 11.02 -13.46
C ILE A 205 21.02 12.13 -12.53
N GLN A 206 20.65 13.30 -13.08
CA GLN A 206 20.16 14.43 -12.27
C GLN A 206 18.79 14.14 -11.64
N ILE A 207 17.93 13.43 -12.38
CA ILE A 207 16.60 13.03 -11.94
C ILE A 207 16.67 12.08 -10.73
N LEU A 208 17.71 11.22 -10.66
CA LEU A 208 17.99 10.41 -9.47
C LEU A 208 18.45 11.23 -8.25
N ARG A 209 19.12 12.36 -8.48
CA ARG A 209 19.63 13.25 -7.42
C ARG A 209 18.52 14.12 -6.82
N LEU A 210 17.57 14.57 -7.63
CA LEU A 210 16.40 15.36 -7.19
C LEU A 210 15.43 14.58 -6.28
N GLY A 211 15.42 13.25 -6.36
CA GLY A 211 14.62 12.39 -5.47
C GLY A 211 15.21 12.17 -4.07
N ARG A 212 16.41 12.68 -3.78
CA ARG A 212 17.00 12.68 -2.43
C ARG A 212 17.01 14.12 -1.91
N SER A 213 16.33 14.36 -0.80
CA SER A 213 16.45 15.65 -0.10
C SER A 213 17.93 15.95 0.19
N PRO A 214 18.42 17.19 0.00
CA PRO A 214 19.87 17.50 0.03
C PRO A 214 20.58 17.38 1.38
N HIS A 215 19.93 16.89 2.44
CA HIS A 215 20.41 17.08 3.82
C HIS A 215 21.43 16.05 4.35
N HIS A 216 21.94 15.13 3.53
CA HIS A 216 22.94 14.14 3.97
C HIS A 216 24.24 14.15 3.18
N LEU A 217 24.80 15.34 2.96
CA LEU A 217 26.21 15.52 2.62
C LEU A 217 26.78 16.70 3.44
N ARG A 218 27.07 16.43 4.71
CA ARG A 218 28.13 17.09 5.48
C ARG A 218 28.79 16.05 6.36
#